data_AF-A0A7X7ADR9-F1
#
_entry.id   AF-A0A7X7ADR9-F1
#
_cell.length_a   1.000
_cell.length_b   1.000
_cell.length_c   1.000
_cell.angle_alpha   90.00
_cell.angle_beta   90.00
_cell.angle_gamma   90.00
#
_symmetry.space_group_name_H-M   'P 1'
#
loop_
_entity.id
_entity.type
_entity.pdbx_description
1 polymer ?
#
loop_
_entity_poly.entity_id
_entity_poly.type
_entity_poly.pdbx_seq_one_letter_code
_entity_poly.pdbx_strand_id
1 'polypeptide(L)'
;MAGSLSQAFHYRGKAVNLVSQAEKPEDFQLAGLFFQEAGHYFRKTQCWLAARESFLAAEENFQKGGLINQSQEAKAWANRTRKHLSSWFNRPLQVGCFGTVVILFYGLIYWYLDGVSIDSSGDLPTSFWEALGFSGVTFTTLGYGNLYPNSWLITLLAVSEAMIGVITISFLIYSLTTRWLHKETN
;
A
#
# COMPACT_ATOMS: atom_id res chain seq x y z
N MET A 1 38.48 -5.32 43.05
CA MET A 1 38.64 -5.20 41.58
C MET A 1 38.26 -6.46 40.82
N ALA A 2 38.62 -7.67 41.28
CA ALA A 2 38.31 -8.92 40.57
C ALA A 2 36.79 -9.20 40.39
N GLY A 3 35.96 -8.91 41.39
CA GLY A 3 34.51 -9.18 41.33
C GLY A 3 33.74 -8.37 40.27
N SER A 4 34.08 -7.09 40.10
CA SER A 4 33.42 -6.21 39.12
C SER A 4 33.80 -6.54 37.68
N LEU A 5 35.02 -7.04 37.46
CA LEU A 5 35.46 -7.48 36.13
C LEU A 5 34.75 -8.76 35.70
N SER A 6 34.59 -9.72 36.63
CA SER A 6 33.83 -10.95 36.38
C SER A 6 32.37 -10.66 36.02
N GLN A 7 31.74 -9.72 36.72
CA GLN A 7 30.38 -9.25 36.39
C GLN A 7 30.30 -8.63 34.99
N ALA A 8 31.29 -7.83 34.58
CA ALA A 8 31.33 -7.24 33.23
C ALA A 8 31.32 -8.32 32.13
N PHE A 9 32.17 -9.34 32.26
CA PHE A 9 32.21 -10.45 31.30
C PHE A 9 30.95 -11.33 31.36
N HIS A 10 30.35 -11.50 32.54
CA HIS A 10 29.09 -12.24 32.70
C HIS A 10 27.94 -11.57 31.92
N TYR A 11 27.77 -10.26 32.08
CA TYR A 11 26.73 -9.51 31.34
C TYR A 11 27.01 -9.47 29.84
N ARG A 12 28.28 -9.31 29.43
CA ARG A 12 28.68 -9.42 28.02
C ARG A 12 28.32 -10.79 27.45
N GLY A 13 28.62 -11.87 28.18
CA GLY A 13 28.33 -13.24 27.75
C GLY A 13 26.82 -13.48 27.57
N LYS A 14 25.99 -12.97 28.50
CA LYS A 14 24.54 -13.01 28.36
C LYS A 14 24.05 -12.26 27.14
N ALA A 15 24.57 -11.06 26.89
CA ALA A 15 24.20 -10.25 25.73
C ALA A 15 24.51 -10.97 24.42
N VAL A 16 25.72 -11.55 24.28
CA VAL A 16 26.13 -12.30 23.09
C VAL A 16 25.27 -13.54 22.87
N ASN A 17 24.95 -14.28 23.93
CA ASN A 17 24.10 -15.46 23.82
C ASN A 17 22.68 -15.09 23.39
N LEU A 18 22.10 -14.03 23.95
CA LEU A 18 20.79 -13.53 23.55
C LEU A 18 20.75 -13.11 22.09
N VAL A 19 21.77 -12.42 21.60
CA VAL A 19 21.89 -12.03 20.18
C VAL A 19 21.91 -13.26 19.27
N SER A 20 22.60 -14.33 19.67
CA SER A 20 22.67 -15.56 18.86
C SER A 20 21.33 -16.30 18.75
N GLN A 21 20.43 -16.09 19.70
CA GLN A 21 19.11 -16.72 19.76
C GLN A 21 17.98 -15.75 19.39
N ALA A 22 18.30 -14.48 19.13
CA ALA A 22 17.32 -13.43 18.91
C ALA A 22 16.69 -13.54 17.52
N GLU A 23 15.38 -13.81 17.48
CA GLU A 23 14.56 -13.72 16.27
C GLU A 23 13.67 -12.48 16.27
N LYS A 24 13.33 -11.96 17.44
CA LYS A 24 12.40 -10.84 17.61
C LYS A 24 13.15 -9.54 17.91
N PRO A 25 12.60 -8.39 17.50
CA PRO A 25 13.20 -7.08 17.80
C PRO A 25 13.35 -6.82 19.31
N GLU A 26 12.46 -7.38 20.13
CA GLU A 26 12.49 -7.28 21.60
C GLU A 26 13.75 -7.92 22.21
N ASP A 27 14.21 -9.04 21.63
CA ASP A 27 15.40 -9.77 22.11
C ASP A 27 16.67 -8.94 21.86
N PHE A 28 16.73 -8.23 20.73
CA PHE A 28 17.83 -7.31 20.42
C PHE A 28 17.86 -6.08 21.35
N GLN A 29 16.69 -5.56 21.74
CA GLN A 29 16.60 -4.47 22.72
C GLN A 29 17.10 -4.93 24.10
N LEU A 30 16.71 -6.14 24.52
CA LEU A 30 17.14 -6.73 25.78
C LEU A 30 18.66 -7.01 25.78
N ALA A 31 19.22 -7.48 24.67
CA ALA A 31 20.67 -7.63 24.51
C ALA A 31 21.41 -6.28 24.65
N GLY A 32 20.85 -5.21 24.11
CA GLY A 32 21.36 -3.86 24.26
C GLY A 32 21.48 -3.40 25.72
N LEU A 33 20.48 -3.71 26.55
CA LEU A 33 20.51 -3.43 27.99
C LEU A 33 21.65 -4.18 28.69
N PHE A 34 21.88 -5.45 28.34
CA PHE A 34 23.00 -6.21 28.91
C PHE A 34 24.37 -5.69 28.48
N PHE A 35 24.51 -5.21 27.24
CA PHE A 35 25.73 -4.52 26.81
C PHE A 35 25.95 -3.19 27.53
N GLN A 36 24.89 -2.42 27.77
CA GLN A 36 24.96 -1.19 28.56
C GLN A 36 25.44 -1.45 30.00
N GLU A 37 24.89 -2.50 30.63
CA GLU A 37 25.26 -2.94 31.98
C GLU A 37 26.72 -3.42 32.03
N ALA A 38 27.15 -4.24 31.05
CA ALA A 38 28.54 -4.66 30.92
C ALA A 38 29.50 -3.46 30.76
N GLY A 39 29.12 -2.46 29.95
CA GLY A 39 29.87 -1.23 29.76
C GLY A 39 30.01 -0.40 31.03
N HIS A 40 28.98 -0.38 31.89
CA HIS A 40 29.06 0.27 33.21
C HIS A 40 30.13 -0.39 34.09
N TYR A 41 30.19 -1.72 34.15
CA TYR A 41 31.22 -2.43 34.93
C TYR A 41 32.62 -2.28 34.35
N PHE A 42 32.80 -2.30 33.02
CA PHE A 42 34.12 -2.10 32.40
C PHE A 42 34.68 -0.69 32.62
N ARG A 43 33.82 0.34 32.66
CA ARG A 43 34.22 1.71 33.04
C ARG A 43 34.73 1.77 34.48
N LYS A 44 34.03 1.11 35.40
CA LYS A 44 34.41 1.04 36.82
C LYS A 44 35.77 0.35 37.04
N THR A 45 36.13 -0.62 36.20
CA THR A 45 37.42 -1.32 36.26
C THR A 45 38.52 -0.70 35.40
N GLN A 46 38.27 0.45 34.75
CA GLN A 46 39.18 1.12 33.83
C GLN A 46 39.67 0.24 32.64
N CYS A 47 38.89 -0.78 32.27
CA CYS A 47 39.18 -1.65 31.12
C CYS A 47 38.49 -1.13 29.84
N TRP A 48 39.00 -0.02 29.31
CA TRP A 48 38.39 0.68 28.17
C TRP A 48 38.39 -0.12 26.86
N LEU A 49 39.39 -0.97 26.64
CA LEU A 49 39.49 -1.78 25.42
C LEU A 49 38.33 -2.80 25.32
N ALA A 50 38.07 -3.52 26.41
CA ALA A 50 36.96 -4.48 26.49
C ALA A 50 35.59 -3.79 26.45
N ALA A 51 35.49 -2.58 27.03
CA ALA A 51 34.29 -1.76 26.93
C ALA A 51 33.98 -1.42 25.47
N ARG A 52 34.99 -0.97 24.70
CA ARG A 52 34.83 -0.59 23.29
C ARG A 52 34.26 -1.73 22.44
N GLU A 53 34.79 -2.94 22.58
CA GLU A 53 34.26 -4.11 21.85
C GLU A 53 32.78 -4.36 22.17
N SER A 54 32.39 -4.25 23.44
CA SER A 54 31.00 -4.47 23.86
C SER A 54 30.05 -3.41 23.30
N PHE A 55 30.49 -2.16 23.17
CA PHE A 55 29.70 -1.09 22.55
C PHE A 55 29.52 -1.27 21.05
N LEU A 56 30.59 -1.65 20.33
CA LEU A 56 30.50 -1.92 18.88
C LEU A 56 29.57 -3.10 18.58
N ALA A 57 29.67 -4.17 19.38
CA ALA A 57 28.76 -5.31 19.25
C ALA A 57 27.31 -4.90 19.55
N ALA A 58 27.06 -4.03 20.54
CA ALA A 58 25.73 -3.53 20.82
C ALA A 58 25.15 -2.74 19.64
N GLU A 59 25.95 -1.86 19.03
CA GLU A 59 25.55 -1.04 17.89
C GLU A 59 25.14 -1.88 16.69
N GLU A 60 25.94 -2.87 16.31
CA GLU A 60 25.61 -3.79 15.21
C GLU A 60 24.28 -4.51 15.46
N ASN A 61 24.02 -4.93 16.70
CA ASN A 61 22.79 -5.63 17.07
C ASN A 61 21.57 -4.72 17.08
N PHE A 62 21.70 -3.46 17.51
CA PHE A 62 20.62 -2.49 17.39
C PHE A 62 20.29 -2.19 15.93
N GLN A 63 21.29 -2.09 15.06
CA GLN A 63 21.07 -1.94 13.63
C GLN A 63 20.31 -3.14 13.05
N LYS A 64 20.74 -4.38 13.36
CA LYS A 64 20.04 -5.61 12.93
C LYS A 64 18.60 -5.66 13.46
N GLY A 65 18.37 -5.37 14.73
CA GLY A 65 17.03 -5.32 15.32
C GLY A 65 16.13 -4.26 14.66
N GLY A 66 16.69 -3.10 14.30
CA GLY A 66 15.99 -2.06 13.56
C GLY A 66 15.60 -2.49 12.14
N LEU A 67 16.51 -3.16 11.41
CA LEU A 67 16.23 -3.71 10.09
C LEU A 67 15.13 -4.78 10.13
N ILE A 68 15.16 -5.66 11.13
CA ILE A 68 14.14 -6.68 11.33
C ILE A 68 12.79 -6.01 11.60
N ASN A 69 12.73 -4.99 12.47
CA ASN A 69 11.50 -4.26 12.75
C ASN A 69 10.93 -3.59 11.49
N GLN A 70 11.74 -2.86 10.73
CA GLN A 70 11.30 -2.23 9.47
C GLN A 70 10.77 -3.27 8.48
N SER A 71 11.41 -4.45 8.38
CA SER A 71 10.94 -5.52 7.51
C SER A 71 9.59 -6.10 7.96
N GLN A 72 9.37 -6.22 9.27
CA GLN A 72 8.11 -6.69 9.84
C GLN A 72 7.00 -5.66 9.67
N GLU A 73 7.28 -4.38 9.89
CA GLU A 73 6.36 -3.27 9.65
C GLU A 73 5.99 -3.15 8.17
N ALA A 74 6.96 -3.30 7.26
CA ALA A 74 6.72 -3.31 5.82
C ALA A 74 5.82 -4.49 5.41
N LYS A 75 6.07 -5.69 5.94
CA LYS A 75 5.21 -6.86 5.72
C LYS A 75 3.82 -6.67 6.31
N ALA A 76 3.70 -6.09 7.50
CA ALA A 76 2.43 -5.81 8.16
C ALA A 76 1.62 -4.74 7.42
N TRP A 77 2.28 -3.72 6.88
CA TRP A 77 1.67 -2.72 6.01
C TRP A 77 1.18 -3.36 4.71
N ALA A 78 2.02 -4.15 4.03
CA ALA A 78 1.65 -4.85 2.80
C ALA A 78 0.47 -5.82 2.99
N ASN A 79 0.41 -6.52 4.13
CA ASN A 79 -0.72 -7.39 4.45
C ASN A 79 -2.00 -6.61 4.78
N ARG A 80 -1.89 -5.46 5.46
CA ARG A 80 -3.04 -4.57 5.71
C ARG A 80 -3.60 -3.99 4.42
N THR A 81 -2.75 -3.45 3.55
CA THR A 81 -3.17 -2.89 2.26
C THR A 81 -3.77 -3.96 1.37
N ARG A 82 -3.16 -5.15 1.30
CA ARG A 82 -3.72 -6.31 0.57
C ARG A 82 -5.10 -6.70 1.08
N LYS A 83 -5.32 -6.75 2.40
CA LYS A 83 -6.61 -7.12 2.99
C LYS A 83 -7.70 -6.09 2.72
N HIS A 84 -7.38 -4.80 2.81
CA HIS A 84 -8.32 -3.73 2.46
C HIS A 84 -8.67 -3.78 0.96
N LEU A 85 -7.67 -3.99 0.10
CA LEU A 85 -7.85 -4.10 -1.33
C LEU A 85 -8.70 -5.33 -1.70
N SER A 86 -8.38 -6.52 -1.18
CA SER A 86 -9.14 -7.74 -1.47
C SER A 86 -10.56 -7.72 -0.89
N SER A 87 -10.75 -7.10 0.28
CA SER A 87 -12.09 -6.95 0.86
C SER A 87 -13.01 -6.04 0.03
N TRP A 88 -12.44 -5.03 -0.64
CA TRP A 88 -13.19 -4.15 -1.53
C TRP A 88 -13.59 -4.88 -2.83
N PHE A 89 -12.69 -5.69 -3.39
CA PHE A 89 -12.94 -6.43 -4.65
C PHE A 89 -13.76 -7.73 -4.49
N ASN A 90 -13.97 -8.24 -3.28
CA ASN A 90 -14.76 -9.46 -3.04
C ASN A 90 -16.27 -9.31 -3.29
N ARG A 91 -16.75 -8.09 -3.63
CA ARG A 91 -18.17 -7.80 -3.88
C ARG A 91 -18.36 -7.24 -5.29
N PRO A 92 -18.80 -8.05 -6.28
CA PRO A 92 -18.99 -7.62 -7.67
C PRO A 92 -20.06 -6.52 -7.79
N LEU A 93 -21.03 -6.51 -6.87
CA LEU A 93 -22.01 -5.42 -6.74
C LEU A 93 -21.35 -4.06 -6.45
N GLN A 94 -20.26 -4.03 -5.67
CA GLN A 94 -19.56 -2.78 -5.36
C GLN A 94 -18.78 -2.28 -6.58
N VAL A 95 -18.18 -3.19 -7.37
CA VAL A 95 -17.49 -2.84 -8.62
C VAL A 95 -18.49 -2.29 -9.65
N GLY A 96 -19.66 -2.91 -9.78
CA GLY A 96 -20.74 -2.40 -10.63
C GLY A 96 -21.24 -1.02 -10.20
N CYS A 97 -21.47 -0.83 -8.90
CA CYS A 97 -21.88 0.47 -8.34
C CYS A 97 -20.82 1.55 -8.59
N PHE A 98 -19.54 1.22 -8.43
CA PHE A 98 -18.44 2.12 -8.75
C PHE A 98 -18.46 2.53 -10.23
N GLY A 99 -18.66 1.59 -11.15
CA GLY A 99 -18.82 1.89 -12.58
C GLY A 99 -20.00 2.84 -12.85
N THR A 100 -21.16 2.60 -12.24
CA THR A 100 -22.32 3.50 -12.35
C THR A 100 -22.01 4.91 -11.83
N VAL A 101 -21.29 5.03 -10.71
CA VAL A 101 -20.89 6.32 -10.14
C VAL A 101 -19.92 7.05 -11.08
N VAL A 102 -18.98 6.33 -11.70
CA VAL A 102 -18.05 6.91 -12.69
C VAL A 102 -18.81 7.46 -13.89
N ILE A 103 -19.76 6.70 -14.44
CA ILE A 103 -20.61 7.15 -15.56
C ILE A 103 -21.39 8.41 -15.18
N LEU A 104 -22.01 8.42 -13.99
CA LEU A 104 -22.74 9.61 -13.52
C LEU A 104 -21.83 10.82 -13.34
N PHE A 105 -20.62 10.61 -12.82
CA PHE A 105 -19.64 11.66 -12.59
C PHE A 105 -19.13 12.28 -13.90
N TYR A 106 -18.72 11.46 -14.86
CA TYR A 106 -18.28 11.95 -16.18
C TYR A 106 -19.43 12.55 -16.98
N GLY A 107 -20.62 11.95 -16.96
CA GLY A 107 -21.82 12.53 -17.56
C GLY A 107 -22.15 13.92 -17.01
N LEU A 108 -22.02 14.12 -15.70
CA LEU A 108 -22.20 15.43 -15.07
C LEU A 108 -21.14 16.45 -15.52
N ILE A 109 -19.88 16.01 -15.66
CA ILE A 109 -18.80 16.88 -16.15
C ILE A 109 -19.04 17.28 -17.61
N TYR A 110 -19.43 16.35 -18.49
CA TYR A 110 -19.73 16.68 -19.88
C TYR A 110 -20.89 17.65 -20.02
N TRP A 111 -21.93 17.48 -19.19
CA TRP A 111 -23.05 18.41 -19.16
C TRP A 111 -22.65 19.79 -18.63
N TYR A 112 -21.87 19.86 -17.54
CA TYR A 112 -21.45 21.14 -16.96
C TYR A 112 -20.52 21.94 -17.88
N LEU A 113 -19.67 21.25 -18.65
CA LEU A 113 -18.73 21.88 -19.57
C LEU A 113 -19.31 22.17 -20.96
N ASP A 114 -20.60 21.83 -21.19
CA ASP A 114 -21.23 21.82 -22.52
C ASP A 114 -20.32 21.15 -23.56
N GLY A 115 -19.72 20.03 -23.15
CA GLY A 115 -18.56 19.44 -23.81
C GLY A 115 -18.91 18.60 -25.04
N VAL A 116 -20.20 18.32 -25.24
CA VAL A 116 -20.70 17.37 -26.24
C VAL A 116 -21.79 18.03 -27.07
N SER A 117 -21.74 17.85 -28.39
CA SER A 117 -22.76 18.31 -29.33
C SER A 117 -23.32 17.16 -30.18
N ILE A 118 -24.58 17.34 -30.60
CA ILE A 118 -25.27 16.43 -31.53
C ILE A 118 -24.80 16.65 -32.97
N ASP A 119 -24.43 17.88 -33.31
CA ASP A 119 -23.98 18.25 -34.65
C ASP A 119 -22.49 18.67 -34.64
N SER A 120 -21.82 18.45 -35.77
CA SER A 120 -20.41 18.84 -36.00
C SER A 120 -20.22 20.37 -35.98
N SER A 121 -21.30 21.13 -36.06
CA SER A 121 -21.34 22.60 -35.98
C SER A 121 -21.20 23.14 -34.56
N GLY A 122 -21.51 22.35 -33.52
CA GLY A 122 -21.42 22.78 -32.12
C GLY A 122 -22.56 23.69 -31.63
N ASP A 123 -23.59 23.91 -32.45
CA ASP A 123 -24.62 24.93 -32.18
C ASP A 123 -25.81 24.43 -31.33
N LEU A 124 -25.90 23.12 -31.07
CA LEU A 124 -27.01 22.51 -30.33
C LEU A 124 -26.56 22.04 -28.94
N PRO A 125 -26.99 22.71 -27.85
CA PRO A 125 -26.64 22.29 -26.49
C PRO A 125 -27.25 20.93 -26.20
N THR A 126 -26.46 20.03 -25.63
CA THR A 126 -26.90 18.66 -25.31
C THR A 126 -27.70 18.61 -24.01
N SER A 127 -28.74 17.78 -24.00
CA SER A 127 -29.49 17.47 -22.79
C SER A 127 -28.63 16.63 -21.83
N PHE A 128 -28.89 16.75 -20.51
CA PHE A 128 -28.20 15.94 -19.50
C PHE A 128 -28.22 14.43 -19.82
N TRP A 129 -29.35 13.92 -20.34
CA TRP A 129 -29.49 12.52 -20.73
C TRP A 129 -28.60 12.11 -21.91
N GLU A 130 -28.32 13.03 -22.83
CA GLU A 130 -27.43 12.80 -23.97
C GLU A 130 -25.97 12.79 -23.52
N ALA A 131 -25.59 13.72 -22.64
CA ALA A 131 -24.26 13.74 -22.02
C ALA A 131 -24.01 12.47 -21.16
N LEU A 132 -25.03 12.01 -20.43
CA LEU A 132 -24.96 10.75 -19.68
C LEU A 132 -24.89 9.53 -20.62
N GLY A 133 -25.64 9.56 -21.73
CA GLY A 133 -25.56 8.55 -22.78
C GLY A 133 -24.17 8.48 -23.42
N PHE A 134 -23.56 9.63 -23.71
CA PHE A 134 -22.19 9.73 -24.22
C PHE A 134 -21.18 9.12 -23.24
N SER A 135 -21.27 9.45 -21.95
CA SER A 135 -20.45 8.86 -20.90
C SER A 135 -20.63 7.34 -20.82
N GLY A 136 -21.86 6.83 -20.78
CA GLY A 136 -22.11 5.39 -20.74
C GLY A 136 -21.53 4.63 -21.94
N VAL A 137 -21.67 5.18 -23.15
CA VAL A 137 -21.16 4.61 -24.41
C VAL A 137 -19.63 4.67 -24.47
N THR A 138 -19.02 5.72 -23.90
CA THR A 138 -17.57 5.88 -23.81
C THR A 138 -16.96 4.95 -22.77
N PHE A 139 -17.56 4.87 -21.58
CA PHE A 139 -17.16 3.96 -20.50
C PHE A 139 -17.23 2.49 -20.92
N THR A 140 -18.26 2.12 -21.68
CA THR A 140 -18.41 0.77 -22.25
C THR A 140 -17.62 0.55 -23.53
N THR A 141 -16.91 1.57 -24.02
CA THR A 141 -16.14 1.55 -25.28
C THR A 141 -16.98 1.21 -26.53
N LEU A 142 -18.31 1.40 -26.47
CA LEU A 142 -19.22 1.16 -27.58
C LEU A 142 -19.04 2.20 -28.71
N GLY A 143 -18.82 3.46 -28.34
CA GLY A 143 -18.47 4.54 -29.27
C GLY A 143 -19.40 4.71 -30.48
N TYR A 144 -20.72 4.84 -30.29
CA TYR A 144 -21.70 4.95 -31.39
C TYR A 144 -21.46 6.11 -32.37
N GLY A 145 -20.68 7.13 -31.98
CA GLY A 145 -20.31 8.23 -32.87
C GLY A 145 -21.42 9.22 -33.20
N ASN A 146 -22.56 9.16 -32.50
CA ASN A 146 -23.69 10.09 -32.67
C ASN A 146 -23.49 11.43 -31.96
N LEU A 147 -22.51 11.51 -31.06
CA LEU A 147 -22.23 12.66 -30.22
C LEU A 147 -20.74 12.96 -30.30
N TYR A 148 -20.40 14.23 -30.51
CA TYR A 148 -19.04 14.67 -30.78
C TYR A 148 -18.50 15.54 -29.65
N PRO A 149 -17.23 15.34 -29.22
CA PRO A 149 -16.60 16.22 -28.25
C PRO A 149 -16.29 17.58 -28.91
N ASN A 150 -16.71 18.66 -28.25
CA ASN A 150 -16.59 20.04 -28.75
C ASN A 150 -15.16 20.58 -28.67
N SER A 151 -14.28 19.91 -27.92
CA SER A 151 -12.94 20.41 -27.63
C SER A 151 -11.96 19.28 -27.36
N TRP A 152 -10.68 19.54 -27.66
CA TRP A 152 -9.59 18.61 -27.39
C TRP A 152 -9.54 18.14 -25.92
N LEU A 153 -9.87 19.02 -24.98
CA LEU A 153 -9.93 18.70 -23.55
C LEU A 153 -11.00 17.65 -23.22
N ILE A 154 -12.16 17.72 -23.89
CA ILE A 154 -13.24 16.76 -23.71
C ILE A 154 -12.86 15.41 -24.32
N THR A 155 -12.17 15.41 -25.46
CA THR A 155 -11.63 14.19 -26.05
C THR A 155 -10.63 13.49 -25.10
N LEU A 156 -9.74 14.24 -24.44
CA LEU A 156 -8.84 13.68 -23.44
C LEU A 156 -9.60 13.10 -22.22
N LEU A 157 -10.66 13.78 -21.78
CA LEU A 157 -11.54 13.26 -20.74
C LEU A 157 -12.19 11.94 -21.17
N ALA A 158 -12.72 11.87 -22.38
CA ALA A 158 -13.33 10.65 -22.92
C ALA A 158 -12.33 9.49 -23.03
N VAL A 159 -11.08 9.76 -23.41
CA VAL A 159 -10.01 8.75 -23.39
C VAL A 159 -9.74 8.26 -21.96
N SER A 160 -9.65 9.18 -21.00
CA SER A 160 -9.42 8.82 -19.59
C SER A 160 -10.59 8.00 -19.00
N GLU A 161 -11.82 8.32 -19.38
CA GLU A 161 -13.03 7.59 -19.01
C GLU A 161 -13.02 6.17 -19.58
N ALA A 162 -12.68 6.02 -20.85
CA ALA A 162 -12.57 4.71 -21.50
C ALA A 162 -11.50 3.84 -20.82
N MET A 163 -10.35 4.40 -20.43
CA MET A 163 -9.32 3.67 -19.67
C MET A 163 -9.85 3.19 -18.32
N ILE A 164 -10.56 4.04 -17.58
CA ILE A 164 -11.18 3.67 -16.30
C ILE A 164 -12.25 2.58 -16.50
N GLY A 165 -13.02 2.67 -17.59
CA GLY A 165 -14.01 1.67 -17.98
C GLY A 165 -13.40 0.28 -18.18
N VAL A 166 -12.35 0.17 -18.99
CA VAL A 166 -11.64 -1.10 -19.24
C VAL A 166 -11.07 -1.69 -17.94
N ILE A 167 -10.50 -0.86 -17.08
CA ILE A 167 -9.99 -1.30 -15.77
C ILE A 167 -11.13 -1.83 -14.90
N THR A 168 -12.26 -1.11 -14.85
CA THR A 168 -13.43 -1.48 -14.04
C THR A 168 -14.06 -2.79 -14.51
N ILE A 169 -14.21 -2.97 -15.83
CA ILE A 169 -14.73 -4.22 -16.42
C ILE A 169 -13.80 -5.39 -16.10
N SER A 170 -12.48 -5.19 -16.20
CA SER A 170 -11.48 -6.21 -15.86
C SER A 170 -11.59 -6.66 -14.40
N PHE A 171 -11.76 -5.72 -13.46
CA PHE A 171 -12.01 -6.03 -12.05
C PHE A 171 -13.36 -6.72 -11.81
N LEU A 172 -14.40 -6.35 -12.56
CA LEU A 172 -15.71 -6.99 -12.48
C LEU A 172 -15.64 -8.46 -12.87
N ILE A 173 -14.96 -8.76 -13.98
CA ILE A 173 -14.72 -10.15 -14.43
C ILE A 173 -13.95 -10.92 -13.36
N TYR A 174 -12.85 -10.37 -12.85
CA TYR A 174 -12.06 -11.01 -11.79
C TYR A 174 -12.90 -11.38 -10.56
N SER A 175 -13.73 -10.44 -10.07
CA SER A 175 -14.61 -10.61 -8.91
C SER A 175 -15.68 -11.67 -9.14
N LEU A 176 -16.24 -11.73 -10.36
CA LEU A 176 -17.20 -12.75 -10.75
C LEU A 176 -16.55 -14.13 -10.81
N THR A 177 -15.39 -14.26 -11.46
CA THR A 177 -14.67 -15.53 -11.58
C THR A 177 -14.30 -16.10 -10.22
N THR A 178 -13.79 -15.28 -9.29
CA THR A 178 -13.43 -15.76 -7.95
C THR A 178 -14.65 -16.26 -7.16
N ARG A 179 -15.81 -15.60 -7.31
CA ARG A 179 -17.06 -16.03 -6.68
C ARG A 179 -17.63 -17.30 -7.30
N TRP A 180 -17.59 -17.42 -8.62
CA TRP A 180 -18.05 -18.63 -9.32
C TRP A 180 -17.23 -19.84 -8.91
N LEU A 181 -15.90 -19.72 -8.89
CA LEU A 181 -15.01 -20.81 -8.48
C LEU A 181 -15.31 -21.32 -7.05
N HIS A 182 -15.58 -20.42 -6.10
CA HIS A 182 -15.91 -20.81 -4.73
C HIS A 182 -17.28 -21.49 -4.57
N LYS A 183 -18.19 -21.29 -5.54
CA LYS A 183 -19.52 -21.90 -5.52
C LYS A 183 -19.51 -23.34 -6.06
N GLU A 184 -18.56 -23.72 -6.90
CA GLU A 184 -18.43 -25.08 -7.44
C GLU A 184 -17.71 -26.05 -6.50
N THR A 185 -16.95 -25.55 -5.52
CA THR A 185 -16.21 -26.36 -4.55
C THR A 185 -17.00 -26.70 -3.26
N ASN A 186 -18.26 -26.25 -3.14
CA ASN A 186 -19.18 -26.56 -2.03
C ASN A 186 -20.45 -27.20 -2.58
#